data_AF-A0A0K8U1A5-F1
#
_entry.id   AF-A0A0K8U1A5-F1
#
_cell.length_a   1.000
_cell.length_b   1.000
_cell.length_c   1.000
_cell.angle_alpha   90.00
_cell.angle_beta   90.00
_cell.angle_gamma   90.00
#
_symmetry.space_group_name_H-M   'P 1'
#
loop_
_entity.id
_entity.type
_entity.pdbx_description
1 polymer ?
#
loop_
_entity_poly.entity_id
_entity_poly.type
_entity_poly.pdbx_seq_one_letter_code
_entity_poly.pdbx_strand_id
1 'polypeptide(L)'
;MRITYQRTILLYGAILMFLKLNATTGAILDSRCYLEGGGSAESFLANEDLEVGAIIGKLRINGNPEIEGGDIDLSLREKDAPIKIISSTKDLSLTVELDKEGVLGPSSVYVNVICTRRRSTDPLSCVVRYL
;
A
#
# COMPACT_ATOMS: atom_id res chain seq x y z
N MET A 1 -24.58 45.33 -46.47
CA MET A 1 -24.05 45.34 -45.08
C MET A 1 -24.44 44.16 -44.21
N ARG A 2 -25.55 43.43 -44.43
CA ARG A 2 -25.97 42.29 -43.58
C ARG A 2 -25.15 40.99 -43.74
N ILE A 3 -24.59 40.73 -44.93
CA ILE A 3 -23.92 39.46 -45.26
C ILE A 3 -22.55 39.33 -44.58
N THR A 4 -21.83 40.43 -44.40
CA THR A 4 -20.49 40.44 -43.78
C THR A 4 -20.56 40.11 -42.28
N TYR A 5 -21.59 40.60 -41.59
CA TYR A 5 -21.83 40.39 -40.15
C TYR A 5 -22.16 38.93 -39.80
N GLN A 6 -22.89 38.25 -40.69
CA GLN A 6 -23.30 36.85 -40.50
C GLN A 6 -22.10 35.88 -40.60
N ARG A 7 -21.13 36.17 -41.48
CA ARG A 7 -19.89 35.37 -41.63
C ARG A 7 -18.94 35.58 -40.45
N THR A 8 -18.84 36.79 -39.90
CA THR A 8 -18.05 37.06 -38.69
C THR A 8 -18.62 36.35 -37.46
N ILE A 9 -19.94 36.38 -37.25
CA ILE A 9 -20.57 35.67 -36.11
C ILE A 9 -20.32 34.16 -36.15
N LEU A 10 -20.43 33.54 -37.34
CA LEU A 10 -20.17 32.11 -37.51
C LEU A 10 -18.69 31.74 -37.26
N LEU A 11 -17.76 32.61 -37.66
CA LEU A 11 -16.32 32.43 -37.41
C LEU A 11 -15.98 32.53 -35.91
N TYR A 12 -16.53 33.52 -35.20
CA TYR A 12 -16.32 33.66 -33.75
C TYR A 12 -17.00 32.55 -32.94
N GLY A 13 -18.18 32.07 -33.36
CA GLY A 13 -18.88 30.96 -32.73
C GLY A 13 -18.11 29.63 -32.84
N ALA A 14 -17.50 29.36 -33.99
CA ALA A 14 -16.67 28.17 -34.17
C ALA A 14 -15.37 28.23 -33.33
N ILE A 15 -14.71 29.39 -33.26
CA ILE A 15 -13.48 29.59 -32.46
C ILE A 15 -13.75 29.43 -30.95
N LEU A 16 -14.91 29.88 -30.45
CA LEU A 16 -15.32 29.69 -29.05
C LEU A 16 -15.67 28.24 -28.70
N MET A 17 -16.05 27.41 -29.67
CA MET A 17 -16.40 26.00 -29.44
C MET A 17 -15.17 25.09 -29.30
N PHE A 18 -14.02 25.48 -29.88
CA PHE A 18 -12.75 24.71 -29.79
C PHE A 18 -11.94 24.97 -28.50
N LEU A 19 -12.32 25.97 -27.68
CA LEU A 19 -11.57 26.34 -26.46
C LEU A 19 -11.98 25.57 -25.20
N LYS A 20 -12.79 24.51 -25.32
CA LYS A 20 -13.06 23.59 -24.21
C LYS A 20 -11.93 22.56 -24.07
N LEU A 21 -10.69 23.01 -23.82
CA LEU A 21 -9.65 22.13 -23.28
C LEU A 21 -10.02 21.82 -21.83
N ASN A 22 -10.76 20.73 -21.61
CA ASN A 22 -10.87 20.13 -20.29
C ASN A 22 -9.49 19.56 -19.93
N ALA A 23 -8.69 20.34 -19.20
CA ALA A 23 -7.53 19.80 -18.51
C ALA A 23 -8.05 18.83 -17.45
N THR A 24 -8.10 17.54 -17.77
CA THR A 24 -8.29 16.50 -16.78
C THR A 24 -7.05 16.46 -15.90
N THR A 25 -7.06 17.20 -14.79
CA THR A 25 -6.14 16.94 -13.69
C THR A 25 -6.46 15.56 -13.15
N GLY A 26 -5.79 14.53 -13.66
CA GLY A 26 -5.85 13.21 -13.07
C GLY A 26 -5.43 13.30 -11.62
N ALA A 27 -6.19 12.67 -10.71
CA ALA A 27 -5.72 12.49 -9.35
C ALA A 27 -4.37 11.77 -9.40
N ILE A 28 -3.33 12.35 -8.78
CA ILE A 28 -2.09 11.63 -8.57
C ILE A 28 -2.43 10.50 -7.61
N LEU A 29 -2.60 9.29 -8.15
CA LEU A 29 -2.82 8.08 -7.36
C LEU A 29 -1.53 7.76 -6.63
N ASP A 30 -1.50 8.06 -5.33
CA ASP A 30 -0.41 7.68 -4.45
C ASP A 30 -0.48 6.17 -4.17
N SER A 31 0.31 5.40 -4.93
CA SER A 31 0.34 3.94 -4.84
C SER A 31 1.08 3.41 -3.61
N ARG A 32 1.65 4.25 -2.74
CA ARG A 32 2.30 3.81 -1.50
C ARG A 32 1.28 3.14 -0.58
N CYS A 33 1.74 2.20 0.25
CA CYS A 33 0.93 1.42 1.17
C CYS A 33 -0.12 0.49 0.52
N TYR A 34 -0.12 0.34 -0.81
CA TYR A 34 -0.90 -0.70 -1.48
C TYR A 34 -0.06 -1.97 -1.65
N LEU A 35 -0.70 -3.13 -1.52
CA LEU A 35 -0.08 -4.41 -1.84
C LEU A 35 0.15 -4.49 -3.35
N GLU A 36 1.32 -4.97 -3.75
CA GLU A 36 1.69 -5.15 -5.17
C GLU A 36 0.70 -6.06 -5.92
N GLY A 37 0.11 -7.02 -5.21
CA GLY A 37 -0.90 -7.93 -5.75
C GLY A 37 -2.32 -7.35 -5.80
N GLY A 38 -2.55 -6.12 -5.34
CA GLY A 38 -3.86 -5.46 -5.38
C GLY A 38 -4.92 -6.01 -4.41
N GLY A 39 -4.56 -6.91 -3.50
CA GLY A 39 -5.44 -7.45 -2.47
C GLY A 39 -5.48 -6.60 -1.19
N SER A 40 -6.21 -7.08 -0.18
CA SER A 40 -6.27 -6.50 1.18
C SER A 40 -5.49 -7.33 2.22
N ALA A 41 -4.95 -8.47 1.79
CA ALA A 41 -4.20 -9.37 2.64
C ALA A 41 -3.02 -9.99 1.88
N GLU A 42 -1.96 -10.31 2.61
CA GLU A 42 -0.83 -11.11 2.12
C GLU A 42 -0.73 -12.38 2.95
N SER A 43 -0.37 -13.50 2.31
CA SER A 43 -0.28 -14.80 2.96
C SER A 43 1.09 -15.43 2.76
N PHE A 44 1.68 -15.90 3.85
CA PHE A 44 2.94 -16.62 3.86
C PHE A 44 2.72 -18.05 4.35
N LEU A 45 3.43 -19.00 3.76
CA LEU A 45 3.56 -20.36 4.25
C LEU A 45 4.88 -20.46 4.98
N ALA A 46 4.91 -21.08 6.14
CA ALA A 46 6.19 -21.56 6.67
C ALA A 46 6.06 -22.85 7.47
N ASN A 47 7.19 -23.30 7.98
CA ASN A 47 7.33 -24.57 8.65
C ASN A 47 7.33 -24.35 10.17
N GLU A 48 6.84 -25.32 10.93
CA GLU A 48 6.91 -25.32 12.40
C GLU A 48 8.35 -25.43 12.91
N ASP A 49 9.24 -26.04 12.12
CA ASP A 49 10.68 -26.16 12.42
C ASP A 49 11.45 -24.81 12.35
N LEU A 50 10.77 -23.69 12.10
CA LEU A 50 11.41 -22.38 12.08
C LEU A 50 11.73 -21.88 13.48
N GLU A 51 12.99 -21.56 13.69
CA GLU A 51 13.46 -20.94 14.92
C GLU A 51 12.91 -19.53 15.11
N VAL A 52 12.80 -19.11 16.37
CA VAL A 52 12.49 -17.72 16.72
C VAL A 52 13.52 -16.77 16.10
N GLY A 53 13.03 -15.74 15.41
CA GLY A 53 13.86 -14.78 14.67
C GLY A 53 14.08 -15.12 13.20
N ALA A 54 13.69 -16.31 12.74
CA ALA A 54 13.72 -16.65 11.32
C ALA A 54 12.84 -15.70 10.50
N ILE A 55 13.30 -15.36 9.29
CA ILE A 55 12.53 -14.54 8.35
C ILE A 55 11.50 -15.44 7.65
N ILE A 56 10.22 -15.18 7.87
CA ILE A 56 9.11 -15.96 7.30
C ILE A 56 8.66 -15.45 5.93
N GLY A 57 8.99 -14.20 5.61
CA GLY A 57 8.53 -13.59 4.38
C GLY A 57 8.87 -12.11 4.28
N LYS A 58 8.64 -11.56 3.09
CA LYS A 58 8.82 -10.15 2.78
C LYS A 58 7.49 -9.58 2.34
N LEU A 59 7.00 -8.56 3.06
CA LEU A 59 5.76 -7.88 2.75
C LEU A 59 5.87 -7.16 1.40
N ARG A 60 4.97 -7.48 0.46
CA ARG A 60 4.94 -6.92 -0.89
C ARG A 60 4.05 -5.69 -0.94
N ILE A 61 4.45 -4.65 -0.21
CA ILE A 61 3.77 -3.35 -0.16
C ILE A 61 4.58 -2.28 -0.90
N ASN A 62 3.91 -1.38 -1.59
CA ASN A 62 4.54 -0.25 -2.29
C ASN A 62 5.08 0.80 -1.31
N GLY A 63 6.26 1.34 -1.61
CA GLY A 63 6.99 2.33 -0.79
C GLY A 63 8.31 1.80 -0.24
N ASN A 64 9.16 2.67 0.27
CA ASN A 64 10.45 2.37 0.90
C ASN A 64 10.37 2.62 2.41
N PRO A 65 10.54 1.60 3.27
CA PRO A 65 10.53 1.74 4.73
C PRO A 65 11.88 2.17 5.33
N GLU A 66 12.94 2.36 4.54
CA GLU A 66 14.25 2.76 5.04
C GLU A 66 14.19 3.99 5.95
N ILE A 67 15.01 4.03 7.00
CA ILE A 67 15.03 5.13 7.96
C ILE A 67 15.42 6.43 7.26
N GLU A 68 16.48 6.39 6.46
CA GLU A 68 16.97 7.52 5.70
C GLU A 68 16.42 7.45 4.27
N GLY A 69 15.63 8.45 3.86
CA GLY A 69 15.12 8.54 2.49
C GLY A 69 13.89 7.66 2.17
N GLY A 70 13.42 6.83 3.11
CA GLY A 70 12.16 6.11 2.96
C GLY A 70 10.94 7.04 2.95
N ASP A 71 9.83 6.55 2.41
CA ASP A 71 8.58 7.29 2.19
C ASP A 71 7.36 6.67 2.88
N ILE A 72 7.54 5.53 3.57
CA ILE A 72 6.52 4.86 4.37
C ILE A 72 7.11 4.40 5.72
N ASP A 73 6.23 4.20 6.69
CA ASP A 73 6.53 3.55 7.95
C ASP A 73 5.61 2.34 8.12
N LEU A 74 6.17 1.23 8.58
CA LEU A 74 5.44 -0.01 8.83
C LEU A 74 5.43 -0.30 10.32
N SER A 75 4.26 -0.68 10.84
CA SER A 75 4.11 -1.12 12.22
C SER A 75 3.06 -2.21 12.34
N LEU A 76 3.13 -2.97 13.41
CA LEU A 76 2.07 -3.91 13.77
C LEU A 76 1.05 -3.19 14.63
N ARG A 77 -0.24 -3.44 14.39
CA ARG A 77 -1.33 -2.92 15.21
C ARG A 77 -1.29 -3.53 16.61
N GLU A 78 -1.00 -4.82 16.69
CA GLU A 78 -0.90 -5.58 17.93
C GLU A 78 0.52 -5.47 18.52
N LYS A 79 0.64 -5.07 19.80
CA LYS A 79 1.94 -4.89 20.47
C LYS A 79 2.67 -6.22 20.75
N ASP A 80 1.91 -7.25 21.09
CA ASP A 80 2.42 -8.57 21.45
C ASP A 80 2.19 -9.60 20.33
N ALA A 81 2.33 -9.14 19.08
CA ALA A 81 2.20 -10.00 17.92
C ALA A 81 3.29 -11.10 17.92
N PRO A 82 2.97 -12.34 17.52
CA PRO A 82 3.95 -13.44 17.42
C PRO A 82 4.89 -13.32 16.21
N ILE A 83 4.92 -12.14 15.57
CA ILE A 83 5.90 -11.73 14.57
C ILE A 83 6.36 -10.30 14.83
N LYS A 84 7.48 -9.92 14.22
CA LYS A 84 7.97 -8.54 14.18
C LYS A 84 8.39 -8.18 12.75
N ILE A 85 8.25 -6.90 12.42
CA ILE A 85 8.79 -6.32 11.18
C ILE A 85 10.26 -5.95 11.47
N ILE A 86 11.18 -6.45 10.66
CA ILE A 86 12.60 -6.07 10.76
C ILE A 86 12.74 -4.60 10.40
N SER A 87 13.31 -3.82 11.33
CA SER A 87 13.44 -2.36 11.21
C SER A 87 14.05 -1.95 9.88
N SER A 88 13.54 -0.87 9.28
CA SER A 88 13.98 -0.32 7.99
C SER A 88 13.79 -1.25 6.76
N THR A 89 13.13 -2.40 6.92
CA THR A 89 12.88 -3.36 5.84
C THR A 89 11.40 -3.70 5.74
N LYS A 90 11.07 -4.64 4.85
CA LYS A 90 9.74 -5.26 4.74
C LYS A 90 9.73 -6.71 5.21
N ASP A 91 10.82 -7.17 5.81
CA ASP A 91 10.97 -8.56 6.21
C ASP A 91 10.24 -8.79 7.53
N LEU A 92 9.53 -9.92 7.61
CA LEU A 92 8.80 -10.37 8.77
C LEU A 92 9.57 -11.51 9.41
N SER A 93 9.69 -11.48 10.74
CA SER A 93 10.36 -12.53 11.50
C SER A 93 9.52 -13.01 12.67
N LEU A 94 9.65 -14.27 13.02
CA LEU A 94 8.94 -14.87 14.15
C LEU A 94 9.47 -14.36 15.48
N THR A 95 8.58 -14.15 16.45
CA THR A 95 8.93 -13.87 17.85
C THR A 95 8.58 -15.01 18.78
N VAL A 96 7.83 -16.01 18.28
CA VAL A 96 7.39 -17.21 19.01
C VAL A 96 7.55 -18.40 18.08
N GLU A 97 7.83 -19.58 18.63
CA GLU A 97 7.84 -20.85 17.90
C GLU A 97 6.44 -21.19 17.41
N LEU A 98 6.35 -21.75 16.21
CA LEU A 98 5.11 -22.22 15.64
C LEU A 98 4.89 -23.67 16.05
N ASP A 99 3.64 -24.04 16.27
CA ASP A 99 3.28 -25.40 16.66
C ASP A 99 1.98 -25.76 15.96
N LYS A 100 2.06 -26.74 15.06
CA LYS A 100 0.91 -27.18 14.25
C LYS A 100 -0.25 -27.68 15.11
N GLU A 101 0.05 -28.32 16.24
CA GLU A 101 -0.95 -28.82 17.18
C GLU A 101 -1.52 -27.72 18.08
N GLY A 102 -0.84 -26.58 18.20
CA GLY A 102 -1.32 -25.43 18.96
C GLY A 102 -1.16 -25.56 20.49
N VAL A 103 -0.24 -26.41 20.95
CA VAL A 103 -0.01 -26.73 22.37
C VAL A 103 1.04 -25.82 23.00
N LEU A 104 2.19 -25.67 22.34
CA LEU A 104 3.33 -24.87 22.78
C LEU A 104 3.36 -23.49 22.14
N GLY A 105 2.79 -23.35 20.94
CA GLY A 105 2.77 -22.13 20.15
C GLY A 105 1.50 -22.03 19.29
N PRO A 106 1.32 -20.93 18.53
CA PRO A 106 0.20 -20.81 17.61
C PRO A 106 0.40 -21.69 16.38
N SER A 107 -0.68 -22.34 15.94
CA SER A 107 -0.70 -23.11 14.68
C SER A 107 -0.83 -22.25 13.43
N SER A 108 -1.23 -20.99 13.59
CA SER A 108 -1.28 -19.97 12.53
C SER A 108 -1.30 -18.58 13.15
N VAL A 109 -0.81 -17.59 12.40
CA VAL A 109 -0.66 -16.21 12.88
C VAL A 109 -1.43 -15.25 11.98
N TYR A 110 -2.20 -14.36 12.60
CA TYR A 110 -2.98 -13.34 11.90
C TYR A 110 -2.70 -12.02 12.57
N VAL A 111 -2.09 -11.10 11.81
CA VAL A 111 -1.65 -9.81 12.34
C VAL A 111 -1.99 -8.72 11.35
N ASN A 112 -2.17 -7.53 11.88
CA ASN A 112 -2.51 -6.39 11.06
C ASN A 112 -1.30 -5.48 10.95
N VAL A 113 -0.85 -5.28 9.72
CA VAL A 113 0.21 -4.32 9.43
C VAL A 113 -0.44 -2.97 9.11
N ILE A 114 0.01 -1.94 9.82
CA ILE A 114 -0.30 -0.55 9.55
C ILE A 114 0.83 0.00 8.69
N CYS A 115 0.47 0.58 7.56
CA CYS A 115 1.36 1.35 6.71
C CYS A 115 0.97 2.82 6.77
N THR A 116 1.90 3.64 7.24
CA THR A 116 1.73 5.10 7.29
C THR A 116 2.62 5.73 6.24
N ARG A 117 2.04 6.52 5.36
CA ARG A 117 2.81 7.30 4.39
C ARG A 117 3.53 8.43 5.13
N ARG A 118 4.85 8.54 4.97
CA ARG A 118 5.59 9.69 5.50
C ARG A 118 5.10 10.96 4.81
N ARG A 119 4.98 12.04 5.60
CA ARG A 119 4.49 13.36 5.16
C ARG A 119 3.00 13.35 4.72
N SER A 120 2.23 12.37 5.19
CA SER A 120 0.77 12.27 5.05
C SER A 120 0.16 11.83 6.38
N THR A 121 -1.10 12.18 6.62
CA THR A 121 -1.81 11.92 7.88
C THR A 121 -2.73 10.69 7.83
N ASP A 122 -2.89 10.06 6.67
CA ASP A 122 -3.88 8.99 6.46
C ASP A 122 -3.19 7.62 6.40
N PRO A 123 -3.23 6.82 7.49
CA PRO A 123 -2.69 5.47 7.49
C PRO A 123 -3.60 4.50 6.73
N LEU A 124 -3.00 3.52 6.06
CA LEU A 124 -3.69 2.37 5.49
C LEU A 124 -3.32 1.11 6.26
N SER A 125 -4.26 0.18 6.43
CA SER A 125 -3.99 -1.11 7.09
C SER A 125 -4.21 -2.27 6.14
N CYS A 126 -3.28 -3.22 6.13
CA CYS A 126 -3.42 -4.51 5.44
C CYS A 126 -3.32 -5.67 6.43
N VAL A 127 -3.91 -6.81 6.07
CA VAL A 127 -3.88 -8.02 6.89
C VAL A 127 -2.72 -8.90 6.44
N VAL A 128 -1.89 -9.34 7.36
CA VAL A 128 -0.89 -10.38 7.11
C VAL A 128 -1.39 -11.67 7.75
N ARG A 129 -1.52 -12.70 6.92
CA ARG A 129 -1.91 -14.04 7.33
C ARG A 129 -0.71 -14.96 7.17
N TYR A 130 -0.51 -15.79 8.17
CA TYR A 130 0.43 -16.88 8.14
C TYR A 130 -0.33 -18.19 8.31
N LEU A 131 0.00 -19.15 7.45
CA LEU A 131 -0.67 -20.45 7.32
C LEU A 131 0.29 -21.59 7.62
#